data_AF-A0A7X9ICY0-F1
#
_entry.id   AF-A0A7X9ICY0-F1
#
_cell.length_a   1.000
_cell.length_b   1.000
_cell.length_c   1.000
_cell.angle_alpha   90.00
_cell.angle_beta   90.00
_cell.angle_gamma   90.00
#
_symmetry.space_group_name_H-M   'P 1'
#
loop_
_entity.id
_entity.type
_entity.pdbx_description
1 polymer ?
#
loop_
_entity_poly.entity_id
_entity_poly.type
_entity_poly.pdbx_seq_one_letter_code
_entity_poly.pdbx_strand_id
1 'polypeptide(L)'
;RYWGLMGSNYCKNLVLDSCIFSRFDAHMGVANATIRNSTLGHQGINAIGSGTFLVENSTINGRSLINLRSDYGSTWQGEFIIRNCTFVPAGGRSVTANLIGGSYSGQHNFGYTCYMPEKIIIENLRINDSNHPADYRGPAIFANINPKMTDDSYREEFPYVITREVILRNVTTASGKPLRLSDNLFMFRNVKVVADQTTMYEEKGLQGK
;
A
#
# COMPACT_ATOMS: atom_id res chain seq x y z
N ARG A 1 -10.46 -20.46 -9.09
CA ARG A 1 -11.86 -20.29 -8.65
C ARG A 1 -12.00 -18.87 -8.11
N TYR A 2 -12.82 -18.04 -8.74
CA TYR A 2 -12.95 -16.61 -8.42
C TYR A 2 -14.28 -16.38 -7.72
N TRP A 3 -14.24 -16.01 -6.44
CA TRP A 3 -15.39 -15.43 -5.75
C TRP A 3 -14.91 -14.12 -5.15
N GLY A 4 -15.45 -13.00 -5.63
CA GLY A 4 -15.28 -11.67 -5.06
C GLY A 4 -16.48 -11.38 -4.19
N LEU A 5 -16.25 -10.87 -2.98
CA LEU A 5 -17.32 -10.44 -2.10
C LEU A 5 -17.46 -8.92 -2.24
N MET A 6 -18.63 -8.49 -2.71
CA MET A 6 -19.22 -7.17 -2.52
C MET A 6 -18.79 -6.03 -3.47
N GLY A 7 -19.81 -5.38 -4.06
CA GLY A 7 -19.74 -3.98 -4.47
C GLY A 7 -19.93 -3.11 -3.22
N SER A 8 -18.87 -2.45 -2.78
CA SER A 8 -18.82 -1.72 -1.51
C SER A 8 -19.02 -0.21 -1.68
N ASN A 9 -19.65 0.20 -2.78
CA ASN A 9 -19.88 1.60 -3.11
C ASN A 9 -20.61 2.28 -1.95
N TYR A 10 -20.07 3.41 -1.49
CA TYR A 10 -20.63 4.28 -0.45
C TYR A 10 -20.95 3.57 0.88
N CYS A 11 -20.28 2.46 1.15
CA CYS A 11 -20.43 1.75 2.41
C CYS A 11 -19.63 2.42 3.53
N LYS A 12 -20.14 2.34 4.76
CA LYS A 12 -19.50 2.90 5.95
C LYS A 12 -19.33 1.82 7.01
N ASN A 13 -18.20 1.83 7.71
CA ASN A 13 -17.88 0.94 8.82
C ASN A 13 -17.98 -0.55 8.43
N LEU A 14 -17.43 -0.92 7.27
CA LEU A 14 -17.42 -2.30 6.82
C LEU A 14 -16.55 -3.16 7.74
N VAL A 15 -17.03 -4.36 8.09
CA VAL A 15 -16.24 -5.36 8.82
C VAL A 15 -16.34 -6.68 8.07
N LEU A 16 -15.19 -7.19 7.63
CA LEU A 16 -15.03 -8.54 7.10
C LEU A 16 -14.19 -9.33 8.10
N ASP A 17 -14.77 -10.38 8.65
CA ASP A 17 -14.19 -11.17 9.72
C ASP A 17 -14.26 -12.66 9.37
N SER A 18 -13.17 -13.39 9.56
CA SER A 18 -13.14 -14.85 9.40
C SER A 18 -13.54 -15.29 7.99
N CYS A 19 -13.08 -14.54 6.99
CA CYS A 19 -13.46 -14.71 5.60
C CYS A 19 -12.30 -15.23 4.73
N ILE A 20 -12.62 -16.00 3.67
CA ILE A 20 -11.67 -16.40 2.63
C ILE A 20 -12.25 -15.97 1.28
N PHE A 21 -11.63 -14.99 0.63
CA PHE A 21 -12.12 -14.45 -0.65
C PHE A 21 -10.99 -14.02 -1.57
N SER A 22 -11.29 -13.85 -2.86
CA SER A 22 -10.28 -13.46 -3.84
C SER A 22 -9.83 -12.00 -3.70
N ARG A 23 -10.77 -11.09 -3.39
CA ARG A 23 -10.52 -9.65 -3.30
C ARG A 23 -11.44 -8.93 -2.31
N PHE A 24 -10.89 -7.93 -1.62
CA PHE A 24 -11.66 -6.80 -1.10
C PHE A 24 -11.57 -5.69 -2.14
N ASP A 25 -12.70 -5.11 -2.53
CA ASP A 25 -12.72 -4.10 -3.57
C ASP A 25 -13.66 -2.94 -3.26
N ALA A 26 -13.06 -1.85 -2.81
CA ALA A 26 -13.69 -0.54 -2.63
C ALA A 26 -13.68 0.22 -3.95
N HIS A 27 -14.86 0.37 -4.54
CA HIS A 27 -15.03 1.02 -5.85
C HIS A 27 -15.27 2.52 -5.74
N MET A 28 -16.05 2.99 -4.75
CA MET A 28 -16.38 4.41 -4.63
C MET A 28 -16.79 4.76 -3.20
N GLY A 29 -16.10 5.71 -2.56
CA GLY A 29 -16.60 6.35 -1.33
C GLY A 29 -16.76 5.47 -0.09
N VAL A 30 -15.93 4.43 0.10
CA VAL A 30 -15.94 3.66 1.36
C VAL A 30 -15.43 4.56 2.50
N ALA A 31 -16.11 4.54 3.64
CA ALA A 31 -15.70 5.28 4.84
C ALA A 31 -15.51 4.32 6.02
N ASN A 32 -14.28 4.13 6.47
CA ASN A 32 -13.86 3.12 7.43
C ASN A 32 -14.10 1.67 6.96
N ALA A 33 -13.07 0.86 7.07
CA ALA A 33 -13.16 -0.57 6.78
C ALA A 33 -12.26 -1.35 7.74
N THR A 34 -12.68 -2.56 8.09
CA THR A 34 -11.91 -3.52 8.87
C THR A 34 -11.93 -4.86 8.16
N ILE A 35 -10.75 -5.42 7.90
CA ILE A 35 -10.59 -6.81 7.49
C ILE A 35 -9.80 -7.51 8.58
N ARG A 36 -10.34 -8.58 9.16
CA ARG A 36 -9.67 -9.33 10.21
C ARG A 36 -9.85 -10.84 10.11
N ASN A 37 -8.91 -11.59 10.66
CA ASN A 37 -8.95 -13.06 10.71
C ASN A 37 -9.18 -13.70 9.32
N SER A 38 -8.69 -13.07 8.25
CA SER A 38 -9.12 -13.37 6.88
C SER A 38 -7.97 -13.74 5.96
N THR A 39 -8.28 -14.44 4.87
CA THR A 39 -7.33 -14.73 3.79
C THR A 39 -7.83 -14.16 2.48
N LEU A 40 -7.02 -13.28 1.87
CA LEU A 40 -7.30 -12.65 0.60
C LEU A 40 -6.45 -13.28 -0.49
N GLY A 41 -7.08 -13.61 -1.62
CA GLY A 41 -6.44 -14.23 -2.77
C GLY A 41 -5.63 -13.26 -3.64
N HIS A 42 -5.38 -13.69 -4.88
CA HIS A 42 -4.48 -13.02 -5.84
C HIS A 42 -4.81 -11.54 -6.13
N GLN A 43 -6.07 -11.14 -6.02
CA GLN A 43 -6.49 -9.76 -6.25
C GLN A 43 -6.30 -8.87 -5.01
N GLY A 44 -6.16 -9.47 -3.82
CA GLY A 44 -5.81 -8.78 -2.59
C GLY A 44 -6.81 -7.69 -2.19
N ILE A 45 -6.28 -6.54 -1.77
CA ILE A 45 -7.06 -5.37 -1.36
C ILE A 45 -6.96 -4.32 -2.46
N ASN A 46 -8.08 -3.93 -3.03
CA ASN A 46 -8.22 -2.76 -3.90
C ASN A 46 -9.05 -1.72 -3.14
N ALA A 47 -8.45 -0.58 -2.84
CA ALA A 47 -9.00 0.38 -1.91
C ALA A 47 -9.16 1.74 -2.57
N ILE A 48 -10.32 2.35 -2.36
CA ILE A 48 -10.47 3.80 -2.32
C ILE A 48 -11.42 4.18 -1.19
N GLY A 49 -11.29 5.37 -0.63
CA GLY A 49 -12.18 5.78 0.44
C GLY A 49 -11.64 6.85 1.38
N SER A 50 -12.05 6.76 2.63
CA SER A 50 -11.69 7.69 3.70
C SER A 50 -11.78 7.03 5.08
N GLY A 51 -11.25 7.72 6.08
CA GLY A 51 -11.26 7.28 7.47
C GLY A 51 -10.21 6.21 7.74
N THR A 52 -10.49 5.30 8.68
CA THR A 52 -9.53 4.28 9.10
C THR A 52 -9.75 2.97 8.35
N PHE A 53 -8.72 2.48 7.66
CA PHE A 53 -8.68 1.11 7.16
C PHE A 53 -7.81 0.24 8.08
N LEU A 54 -8.43 -0.65 8.83
CA LEU A 54 -7.76 -1.66 9.64
C LEU A 54 -7.66 -2.99 8.88
N VAL A 55 -6.46 -3.56 8.80
CA VAL A 55 -6.22 -4.93 8.36
C VAL A 55 -5.48 -5.67 9.47
N GLU A 56 -6.08 -6.70 10.03
CA GLU A 56 -5.55 -7.39 11.21
C GLU A 56 -5.56 -8.90 11.07
N ASN A 57 -4.54 -9.60 11.59
CA ASN A 57 -4.54 -11.07 11.70
C ASN A 57 -4.94 -11.76 10.40
N SER A 58 -4.38 -11.31 9.28
CA SER A 58 -4.84 -11.69 7.95
C SER A 58 -3.69 -11.99 7.00
N THR A 59 -3.94 -12.86 6.03
CA THR A 59 -2.99 -13.20 4.96
C THR A 59 -3.44 -12.58 3.64
N ILE A 60 -2.57 -11.81 3.00
CA ILE A 60 -2.84 -11.12 1.73
C ILE A 60 -1.95 -11.73 0.66
N ASN A 61 -2.55 -12.28 -0.40
CA ASN A 61 -1.83 -12.89 -1.54
C ASN A 61 -1.85 -11.99 -2.80
N GLY A 62 -2.13 -10.70 -2.62
CA GLY A 62 -2.18 -9.69 -3.67
C GLY A 62 -0.82 -9.38 -4.28
N ARG A 63 -0.78 -8.66 -5.41
CA ARG A 63 0.48 -8.11 -5.95
C ARG A 63 1.08 -7.04 -5.02
N SER A 64 0.22 -6.26 -4.37
CA SER A 64 0.55 -5.33 -3.29
C SER A 64 -0.19 -5.73 -2.02
N LEU A 65 0.27 -5.26 -0.86
CA LEU A 65 -0.45 -5.44 0.41
C LEU A 65 -1.80 -4.69 0.36
N ILE A 66 -1.78 -3.43 -0.10
CA ILE A 66 -2.97 -2.65 -0.45
C ILE A 66 -2.71 -1.95 -1.79
N ASN A 67 -3.65 -2.08 -2.74
CA ASN A 67 -3.61 -1.36 -4.00
C ASN A 67 -4.64 -0.22 -3.99
N LEU A 68 -4.18 1.02 -4.12
CA LEU A 68 -5.05 2.19 -4.26
C LEU A 68 -5.52 2.29 -5.71
N ARG A 69 -6.83 2.21 -5.94
CA ARG A 69 -7.33 2.10 -7.32
C ARG A 69 -7.15 3.38 -8.12
N SER A 70 -6.44 3.31 -9.24
CA SER A 70 -6.10 4.46 -10.07
C SER A 70 -7.29 5.02 -10.86
N ASP A 71 -8.30 4.21 -11.17
CA ASP A 71 -9.52 4.63 -11.87
C ASP A 71 -10.39 5.59 -11.05
N TYR A 72 -10.06 5.79 -9.76
CA TYR A 72 -10.65 6.80 -8.87
C TYR A 72 -9.57 7.59 -8.12
N GLY A 73 -8.46 7.89 -8.81
CA GLY A 73 -7.43 8.80 -8.30
C GLY A 73 -6.53 8.23 -7.21
N SER A 74 -6.52 6.90 -7.04
CA SER A 74 -5.76 6.21 -5.99
C SER A 74 -6.06 6.75 -4.59
N THR A 75 -7.29 7.21 -4.34
CA THR A 75 -7.58 8.03 -3.16
C THR A 75 -7.93 7.22 -1.91
N TRP A 76 -7.28 7.52 -0.78
CA TRP A 76 -7.76 7.21 0.57
C TRP A 76 -7.46 8.38 1.53
N GLN A 77 -8.49 9.13 1.91
CA GLN A 77 -8.33 10.24 2.87
C GLN A 77 -8.48 9.75 4.32
N GLY A 78 -7.36 9.41 4.95
CA GLY A 78 -7.34 8.98 6.35
C GLY A 78 -6.14 8.09 6.64
N GLU A 79 -6.33 7.04 7.45
CA GLU A 79 -5.23 6.24 7.98
C GLU A 79 -5.34 4.76 7.60
N PHE A 80 -4.18 4.13 7.39
CA PHE A 80 -4.06 2.68 7.29
C PHE A 80 -3.38 2.12 8.53
N ILE A 81 -3.96 1.06 9.08
CA ILE A 81 -3.40 0.30 10.20
C ILE A 81 -3.36 -1.16 9.76
N ILE A 82 -2.16 -1.71 9.64
CA ILE A 82 -1.93 -3.12 9.31
C ILE A 82 -1.21 -3.77 10.49
N ARG A 83 -1.81 -4.81 11.09
CA ARG A 83 -1.19 -5.49 12.22
C ARG A 83 -1.33 -7.01 12.22
N ASN A 84 -0.27 -7.71 12.63
CA ASN A 84 -0.26 -9.17 12.73
C ASN A 84 -0.59 -9.86 11.40
N CYS A 85 -0.04 -9.37 10.30
CA CYS A 85 -0.38 -9.84 8.96
C CYS A 85 0.74 -10.63 8.30
N THR A 86 0.37 -11.49 7.35
CA THR A 86 1.31 -12.07 6.39
C THR A 86 0.99 -11.55 5.00
N PHE A 87 1.99 -11.00 4.31
CA PHE A 87 1.89 -10.60 2.91
C PHE A 87 2.68 -11.58 2.05
N VAL A 88 2.03 -12.19 1.07
CA VAL A 88 2.65 -13.10 0.09
C VAL A 88 2.53 -12.45 -1.30
N PRO A 89 3.55 -11.67 -1.74
CA PRO A 89 3.49 -10.93 -2.99
C PRO A 89 3.13 -11.82 -4.18
N ALA A 90 2.13 -11.39 -4.94
CA ALA A 90 1.61 -12.07 -6.13
C ALA A 90 1.27 -13.56 -5.92
N GLY A 91 0.94 -13.97 -4.69
CA GLY A 91 0.68 -15.35 -4.32
C GLY A 91 1.92 -16.24 -4.37
N GLY A 92 3.12 -15.68 -4.18
CA GLY A 92 4.39 -16.42 -4.13
C GLY A 92 5.10 -16.55 -5.47
N ARG A 93 4.63 -15.85 -6.51
CA ARG A 93 5.32 -15.74 -7.80
C ARG A 93 6.50 -14.78 -7.72
N SER A 94 7.51 -14.97 -8.56
CA SER A 94 8.66 -14.07 -8.66
C SER A 94 8.21 -12.67 -9.06
N VAL A 95 8.37 -11.69 -8.15
CA VAL A 95 7.95 -10.30 -8.34
C VAL A 95 8.77 -9.36 -7.46
N THR A 96 8.92 -8.11 -7.89
CA THR A 96 9.33 -7.02 -7.00
C THR A 96 8.13 -6.55 -6.19
N ALA A 97 8.13 -6.85 -4.90
CA ALA A 97 7.03 -6.56 -3.99
C ALA A 97 6.94 -5.07 -3.64
N ASN A 98 5.70 -4.56 -3.53
CA ASN A 98 5.40 -3.24 -2.99
C ASN A 98 4.27 -3.37 -1.95
N LEU A 99 4.29 -2.58 -0.88
CA LEU A 99 3.22 -2.60 0.12
C LEU A 99 2.00 -1.82 -0.36
N ILE A 100 2.20 -0.56 -0.76
CA ILE A 100 1.15 0.33 -1.26
C ILE A 100 1.31 0.50 -2.77
N GLY A 101 0.35 -0.04 -3.51
CA GLY A 101 0.24 0.14 -4.97
C GLY A 101 -0.69 1.29 -5.34
N GLY A 102 -0.63 1.72 -6.60
CA GLY A 102 -1.52 2.73 -7.18
C GLY A 102 -0.88 3.40 -8.40
N SER A 103 -1.57 4.37 -8.97
CA SER A 103 -1.06 5.21 -10.07
C SER A 103 -1.79 6.55 -10.06
N TYR A 104 -1.04 7.64 -10.04
CA TYR A 104 -1.58 9.00 -10.06
C TYR A 104 -0.60 9.96 -10.72
N SER A 105 -0.97 10.52 -11.87
CA SER A 105 -0.10 11.44 -12.61
C SER A 105 -0.29 12.91 -12.24
N GLY A 106 -1.37 13.25 -11.53
CA GLY A 106 -1.78 14.64 -11.31
C GLY A 106 -2.21 15.39 -12.57
N GLN A 107 -2.43 14.70 -13.70
CA GLN A 107 -2.90 15.30 -14.96
C GLN A 107 -4.39 15.07 -15.22
N HIS A 108 -5.06 14.24 -14.42
CA HIS A 108 -6.46 13.92 -14.60
C HIS A 108 -7.32 14.59 -13.53
N ASN A 109 -8.35 15.30 -13.99
CA ASN A 109 -9.35 15.87 -13.10
C ASN A 109 -10.37 14.81 -12.68
N PHE A 110 -10.20 14.22 -11.50
CA PHE A 110 -11.19 13.31 -10.92
C PHE A 110 -12.44 14.02 -10.38
N GLY A 111 -12.47 15.36 -10.35
CA GLY A 111 -13.55 16.16 -9.78
C GLY A 111 -13.45 16.35 -8.25
N TYR A 112 -12.37 15.86 -7.64
CA TYR A 112 -12.09 15.99 -6.20
C TYR A 112 -10.60 15.89 -5.91
N THR A 113 -10.18 16.38 -4.74
CA THR A 113 -8.80 16.20 -4.25
C THR A 113 -8.54 14.73 -3.97
N CYS A 114 -7.41 14.24 -4.47
CA CYS A 114 -6.99 12.86 -4.27
C CYS A 114 -5.94 12.80 -3.16
N TYR A 115 -6.06 11.77 -2.31
CA TYR A 115 -5.23 11.61 -1.12
C TYR A 115 -4.60 10.23 -1.10
N MET A 116 -3.33 10.13 -0.73
CA MET A 116 -2.83 8.92 -0.07
C MET A 116 -3.26 8.93 1.39
N PRO A 117 -3.28 7.78 2.09
CA PRO A 117 -3.47 7.79 3.52
C PRO A 117 -2.42 8.68 4.18
N GLU A 118 -2.85 9.60 5.05
CA GLU A 118 -1.97 10.58 5.68
C GLU A 118 -0.94 9.91 6.60
N LYS A 119 -1.32 8.78 7.20
CA LYS A 119 -0.51 7.95 8.08
C LYS A 119 -0.73 6.48 7.78
N ILE A 120 0.37 5.72 7.75
CA ILE A 120 0.36 4.27 7.62
C ILE A 120 1.11 3.66 8.81
N ILE A 121 0.45 2.78 9.55
CA ILE A 121 1.02 2.04 10.67
C ILE A 121 1.09 0.56 10.26
N ILE A 122 2.27 -0.03 10.34
CA ILE A 122 2.50 -1.44 10.04
C ILE A 122 3.21 -2.09 11.22
N GLU A 123 2.55 -3.04 11.86
CA GLU A 123 3.04 -3.72 13.06
C GLU A 123 2.99 -5.23 12.89
N ASN A 124 4.08 -5.94 13.19
CA ASN A 124 4.13 -7.41 13.10
C ASN A 124 3.71 -7.94 11.70
N LEU A 125 4.28 -7.35 10.64
CA LEU A 125 4.04 -7.79 9.26
C LEU A 125 5.17 -8.72 8.80
N ARG A 126 4.80 -9.93 8.35
CA ARG A 126 5.71 -10.84 7.67
C ARG A 126 5.51 -10.76 6.16
N ILE A 127 6.52 -10.31 5.42
CA ILE A 127 6.53 -10.23 3.95
C ILE A 127 7.22 -11.46 3.37
N ASN A 128 6.46 -12.43 2.88
CA ASN A 128 6.99 -13.64 2.25
C ASN A 128 7.42 -13.38 0.80
N ASP A 129 8.49 -12.63 0.63
CA ASP A 129 9.13 -12.31 -0.64
C ASP A 129 10.24 -13.31 -1.04
N SER A 130 10.16 -14.56 -0.58
CA SER A 130 11.22 -15.57 -0.81
C SER A 130 11.46 -15.89 -2.28
N ASN A 131 10.44 -15.72 -3.13
CA ASN A 131 10.55 -15.84 -4.57
C ASN A 131 10.62 -14.45 -5.20
N HIS A 132 11.83 -14.03 -5.57
CA HIS A 132 12.09 -12.70 -6.11
C HIS A 132 13.09 -12.75 -7.30
N PRO A 133 13.12 -11.73 -8.16
CA PRO A 133 14.13 -11.61 -9.23
C PRO A 133 15.57 -11.54 -8.69
N ALA A 134 16.57 -11.77 -9.55
CA ALA A 134 17.99 -11.79 -9.15
C ALA A 134 18.51 -10.42 -8.66
N ASP A 135 18.00 -9.33 -9.24
CA ASP A 135 18.33 -7.94 -8.92
C ASP A 135 17.46 -7.34 -7.80
N TYR A 136 16.71 -8.19 -7.09
CA TYR A 136 15.79 -7.75 -6.05
C TYR A 136 16.51 -7.12 -4.84
N ARG A 137 16.18 -5.85 -4.58
CA ARG A 137 16.73 -5.04 -3.48
C ARG A 137 15.88 -5.06 -2.21
N GLY A 138 14.79 -5.82 -2.19
CA GLY A 138 13.80 -5.79 -1.11
C GLY A 138 12.50 -5.08 -1.50
N PRO A 139 11.45 -5.22 -0.67
CA PRO A 139 10.12 -4.69 -0.98
C PRO A 139 10.10 -3.16 -0.81
N ALA A 140 9.38 -2.44 -1.66
CA ALA A 140 9.17 -1.01 -1.45
C ALA A 140 7.89 -0.75 -0.62
N ILE A 141 7.90 0.29 0.22
CA ILE A 141 6.71 0.76 0.93
C ILE A 141 5.69 1.27 -0.10
N PHE A 142 6.13 2.12 -1.03
CA PHE A 142 5.30 2.65 -2.10
C PHE A 142 5.81 2.18 -3.45
N ALA A 143 4.89 1.70 -4.30
CA ALA A 143 5.18 1.53 -5.72
C ALA A 143 5.56 2.87 -6.37
N ASN A 144 6.10 2.84 -7.58
CA ASN A 144 6.30 4.06 -8.37
C ASN A 144 4.95 4.58 -8.88
N ILE A 145 4.26 5.39 -8.06
CA ILE A 145 2.90 5.90 -8.32
C ILE A 145 2.88 6.90 -9.48
N ASN A 146 3.95 7.67 -9.67
CA ASN A 146 4.12 8.58 -10.80
C ASN A 146 5.54 8.48 -11.39
N PRO A 147 5.77 7.63 -12.41
CA PRO A 147 7.10 7.46 -12.99
C PRO A 147 7.68 8.71 -13.67
N LYS A 148 6.85 9.72 -13.97
CA LYS A 148 7.29 10.96 -14.63
C LYS A 148 7.70 12.05 -13.63
N MET A 149 7.30 11.94 -12.36
CA MET A 149 7.63 12.91 -11.31
C MET A 149 9.01 12.59 -10.72
N THR A 150 10.07 12.92 -11.45
CA THR A 150 11.46 12.63 -11.06
C THR A 150 12.19 13.83 -10.45
N ASP A 151 11.66 15.03 -10.64
CA ASP A 151 12.24 16.30 -10.18
C ASP A 151 11.15 17.40 -10.07
N ASP A 152 11.53 18.59 -9.60
CA ASP A 152 10.61 19.70 -9.35
C ASP A 152 10.07 20.38 -10.63
N SER A 153 10.54 19.97 -11.82
CA SER A 153 10.01 20.46 -13.09
C SER A 153 8.65 19.85 -13.42
N TYR A 154 8.34 18.67 -12.87
CA TYR A 154 7.05 18.02 -13.08
C TYR A 154 5.92 18.82 -12.41
N ARG A 155 4.93 19.25 -13.20
CA ARG A 155 3.78 20.00 -12.72
C ARG A 155 2.54 19.12 -12.73
N GLU A 156 1.92 18.95 -11.56
CA GLU A 156 0.59 18.36 -11.43
C GLU A 156 -0.45 19.46 -11.61
N GLU A 157 -1.35 19.32 -12.59
CA GLU A 157 -2.51 20.19 -12.75
C GLU A 157 -3.53 19.98 -11.62
N PHE A 158 -3.61 18.73 -11.13
CA PHE A 158 -4.43 18.28 -10.01
C PHE A 158 -3.50 17.63 -8.98
N PRO A 159 -2.96 18.40 -8.02
CA PRO A 159 -1.95 17.90 -7.10
C PRO A 159 -2.42 16.73 -6.22
N TYR A 160 -1.52 15.78 -5.97
CA TYR A 160 -1.81 14.63 -5.11
C TYR A 160 -1.39 14.89 -3.66
N VAL A 161 -2.27 14.64 -2.70
CA VAL A 161 -1.90 14.76 -1.28
C VAL A 161 -1.19 13.49 -0.83
N ILE A 162 0.14 13.55 -0.69
CA ILE A 162 1.00 12.41 -0.36
C ILE A 162 0.97 12.08 1.14
N THR A 163 1.17 10.79 1.47
CA THR A 163 1.36 10.29 2.84
C THR A 163 2.40 11.11 3.60
N ARG A 164 2.14 11.44 4.87
CA ARG A 164 3.07 12.22 5.69
C ARG A 164 4.01 11.32 6.49
N GLU A 165 3.47 10.26 7.09
CA GLU A 165 4.20 9.42 8.02
C GLU A 165 3.93 7.92 7.81
N VAL A 166 4.98 7.12 7.86
CA VAL A 166 4.92 5.66 7.92
C VAL A 166 5.63 5.20 9.19
N ILE A 167 4.93 4.39 9.99
CA ILE A 167 5.47 3.78 11.21
C ILE A 167 5.58 2.28 10.97
N LEU A 168 6.79 1.74 11.10
CA LEU A 168 7.10 0.33 10.94
C LEU A 168 7.58 -0.25 12.27
N ARG A 169 6.92 -1.33 12.72
CA ARG A 169 7.32 -2.05 13.93
C ARG A 169 7.33 -3.54 13.64
N ASN A 170 8.46 -4.21 13.86
CA ASN A 170 8.59 -5.64 13.62
C ASN A 170 8.08 -6.07 12.23
N VAL A 171 8.57 -5.40 11.19
CA VAL A 171 8.31 -5.77 9.79
C VAL A 171 9.47 -6.59 9.26
N THR A 172 9.20 -7.82 8.83
CA THR A 172 10.23 -8.80 8.45
C THR A 172 10.04 -9.31 7.03
N THR A 173 11.14 -9.58 6.33
CA THR A 173 11.17 -10.12 4.96
C THR A 173 11.67 -11.56 4.96
N ALA A 174 11.22 -12.38 4.00
CA ALA A 174 11.73 -13.75 3.84
C ALA A 174 13.09 -13.77 3.19
N SER A 175 13.29 -12.82 2.27
CA SER A 175 14.53 -12.60 1.56
C SER A 175 15.68 -12.11 2.44
N GLY A 176 15.38 -11.62 3.65
CA GLY A 176 16.34 -10.92 4.50
C GLY A 176 16.76 -9.55 3.95
N LYS A 177 16.11 -9.06 2.88
CA LYS A 177 16.38 -7.73 2.31
C LYS A 177 15.66 -6.63 3.11
N PRO A 178 16.21 -5.41 3.19
CA PRO A 178 15.56 -4.29 3.83
C PRO A 178 14.33 -3.82 3.03
N LEU A 179 13.39 -3.17 3.71
CA LEU A 179 12.36 -2.37 3.06
C LEU A 179 13.00 -1.12 2.44
N ARG A 180 12.45 -0.68 1.31
CA ARG A 180 12.84 0.56 0.64
C ARG A 180 11.66 1.51 0.59
N LEU A 181 11.90 2.80 0.41
CA LEU A 181 10.80 3.75 0.31
C LEU A 181 9.98 3.56 -0.97
N SER A 182 10.64 3.67 -2.12
CA SER A 182 10.06 3.55 -3.46
C SER A 182 11.17 3.45 -4.50
N ASP A 183 10.85 2.98 -5.70
CA ASP A 183 11.72 3.16 -6.88
C ASP A 183 11.70 4.61 -7.41
N ASN A 184 10.73 5.43 -6.98
CA ASN A 184 10.74 6.88 -7.19
C ASN A 184 10.90 7.60 -5.84
N LEU A 185 12.15 7.86 -5.44
CA LEU A 185 12.44 8.54 -4.18
C LEU A 185 11.98 10.00 -4.19
N PHE A 186 11.98 10.66 -5.35
CA PHE A 186 11.64 12.07 -5.46
C PHE A 186 10.19 12.32 -5.02
N MET A 187 9.22 11.56 -5.53
CA MET A 187 7.81 11.70 -5.15
C MET A 187 7.59 11.56 -3.63
N PHE A 188 8.34 10.67 -2.98
CA PHE A 188 8.19 10.38 -1.54
C PHE A 188 9.27 11.03 -0.65
N ARG A 189 10.03 12.00 -1.17
CA ARG A 189 11.17 12.62 -0.48
C ARG A 189 10.82 13.29 0.85
N ASN A 190 9.56 13.69 1.03
CA ASN A 190 9.06 14.32 2.26
C ASN A 190 8.33 13.36 3.21
N VAL A 191 8.15 12.08 2.86
CA VAL A 191 7.55 11.10 3.77
C VAL A 191 8.50 10.80 4.93
N LYS A 192 8.03 10.96 6.17
CA LYS A 192 8.76 10.53 7.35
C LYS A 192 8.54 9.04 7.58
N VAL A 193 9.62 8.26 7.68
CA VAL A 193 9.56 6.84 8.03
C VAL A 193 10.19 6.65 9.40
N VAL A 194 9.46 6.02 10.32
CA VAL A 194 9.93 5.67 11.67
C VAL A 194 9.91 4.15 11.77
N ALA A 195 11.09 3.53 11.76
CA ALA A 195 11.26 2.09 11.90
C ALA A 195 11.82 1.77 13.29
N ASP A 196 11.34 0.67 13.90
CA ASP A 196 11.96 0.13 15.11
C ASP A 196 13.26 -0.63 14.80
N GLN A 197 14.00 -1.01 15.85
CA GLN A 197 15.29 -1.70 15.71
C GLN A 197 15.20 -3.07 15.04
N THR A 198 14.01 -3.68 15.03
CA THR A 198 13.79 -5.01 14.44
C THR A 198 13.45 -4.95 12.95
N THR A 199 13.03 -3.79 12.45
CA THR A 199 12.68 -3.59 11.04
C THR A 199 13.90 -3.11 10.25
N MET A 200 14.37 -3.92 9.31
CA MET A 200 15.39 -3.49 8.36
C MET A 200 14.78 -2.56 7.30
N TYR A 201 15.15 -1.29 7.33
CA TYR A 201 14.72 -0.27 6.38
C TYR A 201 15.93 0.48 5.83
N GLU A 202 16.00 0.60 4.50
CA GLU A 202 16.99 1.41 3.81
C GLU A 202 16.58 2.88 3.95
N GLU A 203 17.28 3.62 4.79
CA GLU A 203 17.07 5.06 4.90
C GLU A 203 17.30 5.75 3.56
N LYS A 204 16.64 6.91 3.38
CA LYS A 204 16.89 7.75 2.22
C LYS A 204 18.38 8.08 2.21
N GLY A 205 19.12 7.56 1.25
CA GLY A 205 20.47 8.03 1.00
C GLY A 205 20.41 9.55 0.91
N LEU A 206 21.24 10.23 1.71
CA LEU A 206 21.46 11.67 1.64
C LEU A 206 21.99 11.99 0.23
N GLN A 207 21.12 12.03 -0.77
CA GLN A 207 21.43 12.70 -2.02
C GLN A 207 21.46 14.18 -1.67
N GLY A 208 22.67 14.73 -1.75
CA GLY A 208 23.03 16.05 -1.26
C GLY A 208 22.12 17.16 -1.80
N LYS A 209 22.12 18.23 -1.01
CA LYS A 209 21.64 19.57 -1.36
C LYS A 209 22.04 19.99 -2.77
#